data_AF-A0AAW0WK81-F1
#
_entry.id   AF-A0AAW0WK81-F1
#
_cell.length_a   1.000
_cell.length_b   1.000
_cell.length_c   1.000
_cell.angle_alpha   90.00
_cell.angle_beta   90.00
_cell.angle_gamma   90.00
#
_symmetry.space_group_name_H-M   'P 1'
#
loop_
_entity.id
_entity.type
_entity.pdbx_description
1 polymer ?
#
loop_
_entity_poly.entity_id
_entity_poly.type
_entity_poly.pdbx_seq_one_letter_code
_entity_poly.pdbx_strand_id
1 'polypeptide(L)'
;MLMDREIEYVEGEETEKGKSCKSKKDSKYGQPYSVTGSWYIASGYLQDLTHLLQCFEEIQSWRYKDFAMCWQKKKFSLIYRGRQNFKELLEFSEEVALLTKRFLLPPHSLKLRIGALYTIYGLYYKHPFRHFFKIRLIRSEYQELVDLVEKFRTSVDNPDPAYIFRKMEIEGAYHHVA
;
A
#
# COMPACT_ATOMS: atom_id res chain seq x y z
N MET A 1 -27.45 -13.20 -7.02
CA MET A 1 -27.89 -12.46 -5.82
C MET A 1 -26.81 -12.74 -4.78
N LEU A 2 -25.89 -11.80 -4.48
CA LEU A 2 -26.07 -10.68 -3.54
C LEU A 2 -26.69 -11.21 -2.23
N MET A 3 -26.14 -10.98 -1.03
CA MET A 3 -24.99 -10.22 -0.54
C MET A 3 -24.76 -10.78 0.89
N ASP A 4 -24.11 -10.03 1.78
CA ASP A 4 -24.11 -10.24 3.24
C ASP A 4 -22.98 -11.11 3.82
N ARG A 5 -21.81 -10.48 3.96
CA ARG A 5 -21.08 -10.57 5.23
C ARG A 5 -20.79 -9.16 5.73
N GLU A 6 -21.44 -8.86 6.84
CA GLU A 6 -21.34 -7.62 7.62
C GLU A 6 -19.89 -7.40 8.09
N ILE A 7 -19.44 -6.15 7.98
CA ILE A 7 -18.25 -5.64 8.66
C ILE A 7 -18.77 -4.88 9.87
N GLU A 8 -18.48 -5.40 11.07
CA GLU A 8 -18.79 -4.73 12.34
C GLU A 8 -18.00 -3.42 12.45
N TYR A 9 -18.75 -2.31 12.57
CA TYR A 9 -18.27 -1.00 12.99
C TYR A 9 -18.42 -0.90 14.51
N VAL A 10 -17.35 -0.53 15.22
CA VAL A 10 -17.40 -0.20 16.65
C VAL A 10 -17.38 1.33 16.79
N GLU A 11 -18.49 1.92 17.24
CA GLU A 11 -18.57 3.33 17.65
C GLU A 11 -17.99 3.50 19.07
N GLY A 12 -17.18 4.54 19.25
CA GLY A 12 -16.67 4.96 20.56
C GLY A 12 -17.18 6.36 20.88
N GLU A 13 -17.88 6.48 22.01
CA GLU A 13 -18.58 7.66 22.52
C GLU A 13 -17.68 8.87 22.82
N GLU A 14 -18.15 10.07 22.48
CA GLU A 14 -17.60 11.36 22.90
C GLU A 14 -18.12 11.75 24.29
N THR A 15 -17.23 12.23 25.17
CA THR A 15 -17.61 13.13 26.28
C THR A 15 -16.57 14.26 26.44
N GLU A 16 -17.05 15.50 26.33
CA GLU A 16 -16.28 16.73 26.58
C GLU A 16 -16.09 17.00 28.09
N LYS A 17 -14.93 17.57 28.47
CA LYS A 17 -14.79 18.61 29.52
C LYS A 17 -13.37 19.18 29.53
N GLY A 18 -13.25 20.51 29.40
CA GLY A 18 -11.98 21.22 29.19
C GLY A 18 -11.23 21.72 30.43
N LYS A 19 -10.07 22.35 30.19
CA LYS A 19 -9.58 23.65 30.75
C LYS A 19 -8.06 23.86 30.55
N SER A 20 -7.74 25.02 29.98
CA SER A 20 -6.66 25.99 30.30
C SER A 20 -5.16 25.67 30.06
N CYS A 21 -4.52 26.60 29.34
CA CYS A 21 -3.09 26.71 29.01
C CYS A 21 -2.19 27.19 30.18
N LYS A 22 -0.89 26.81 30.16
CA LYS A 22 0.26 27.72 30.42
C LYS A 22 1.66 27.14 30.09
N SER A 23 2.35 27.87 29.20
CA SER A 23 3.78 28.22 29.07
C SER A 23 4.92 27.20 28.82
N LYS A 24 5.73 27.59 27.82
CA LYS A 24 6.85 26.94 27.12
C LYS A 24 8.13 26.75 27.96
N LYS A 25 8.92 25.73 27.59
CA LYS A 25 10.39 25.77 27.62
C LYS A 25 10.91 25.42 26.23
N ASP A 26 11.59 26.38 25.62
CA ASP A 26 12.17 26.26 24.28
C ASP A 26 13.41 25.34 24.31
N SER A 27 13.38 24.24 23.54
CA SER A 27 14.54 23.38 23.32
C SER A 27 15.31 23.82 22.07
N LYS A 28 16.64 23.91 22.22
CA LYS A 28 17.60 24.46 21.26
C LYS A 28 18.00 23.49 20.13
N TYR A 29 17.37 22.32 20.05
CA TYR A 29 17.63 21.31 19.02
C TYR A 29 16.30 20.70 18.57
N GLY A 30 15.97 20.90 17.28
CA GLY A 30 14.94 20.16 16.53
C GLY A 30 13.50 20.30 17.05
N GLN A 31 12.59 20.73 16.19
CA GLN A 31 11.16 20.68 16.53
C GLN A 31 10.77 19.23 16.89
N PRO A 32 10.01 19.00 17.98
CA PRO A 32 9.47 17.68 18.27
C PRO A 32 8.52 17.30 17.13
N TYR A 33 8.65 16.08 16.63
CA TYR A 33 7.78 15.51 15.61
C TYR A 33 6.31 15.79 15.98
N SER A 34 5.67 16.65 15.17
CA SER A 34 4.23 16.94 15.12
C SER A 34 3.49 17.05 16.46
N VAL A 35 3.40 18.28 17.00
CA VAL A 35 2.42 18.62 18.04
C VAL A 35 1.05 18.87 17.38
N THR A 36 0.34 17.81 16.98
CA THR A 36 -1.11 17.81 16.74
C THR A 36 -1.61 16.38 16.52
N GLY A 37 -2.28 15.80 17.51
CA GLY A 37 -3.22 14.67 17.37
C GLY A 37 -2.63 13.28 17.07
N SER A 38 -3.25 12.25 17.62
CA SER A 38 -2.97 10.83 17.36
C SER A 38 -3.43 10.39 15.97
N TRP A 39 -2.89 10.97 14.89
CA TRP A 39 -3.25 10.57 13.52
C TRP A 39 -2.29 9.49 12.99
N TYR A 40 -2.86 8.43 12.41
CA TYR A 40 -2.12 7.32 11.80
C TYR A 40 -1.37 7.79 10.55
N ILE A 41 -0.09 7.42 10.42
CA ILE A 41 0.83 7.93 9.36
C ILE A 41 0.36 7.67 7.93
N ALA A 42 -0.36 6.55 7.72
CA ALA A 42 -0.97 6.16 6.45
C ALA A 42 -2.50 6.35 6.45
N SER A 43 -3.02 7.27 7.26
CA SER A 43 -4.45 7.62 7.23
C SER A 43 -4.89 8.02 5.82
N GLY A 44 -6.07 7.55 5.40
CA GLY A 44 -6.62 7.75 4.06
C GLY A 44 -6.05 6.82 2.97
N TYR A 45 -4.83 6.28 3.14
CA TYR A 45 -4.21 5.42 2.13
C TYR A 45 -5.04 4.17 1.80
N LEU A 46 -5.61 3.53 2.82
CA LEU A 46 -6.41 2.32 2.62
C LEU A 46 -7.65 2.58 1.75
N GLN A 47 -8.28 3.75 1.92
CA GLN A 47 -9.44 4.15 1.11
C GLN A 47 -9.01 4.42 -0.33
N ASP A 48 -7.91 5.15 -0.52
CA ASP A 48 -7.35 5.42 -1.85
C ASP A 48 -6.95 4.13 -2.57
N LEU A 49 -6.34 3.18 -1.85
CA LEU A 49 -5.98 1.87 -2.36
C LEU A 49 -7.23 1.09 -2.78
N THR A 50 -8.25 1.06 -1.94
CA THR A 50 -9.51 0.38 -2.24
C THR A 50 -10.16 0.96 -3.51
N HIS A 51 -10.21 2.29 -3.62
CA HIS A 51 -10.73 2.97 -4.82
C HIS A 51 -9.89 2.73 -6.08
N LEU A 52 -8.57 2.59 -5.94
CA LEU A 52 -7.68 2.23 -7.05
C LEU A 52 -7.95 0.81 -7.52
N LEU A 53 -8.05 -0.13 -6.58
CA LEU A 53 -8.31 -1.53 -6.87
C LEU A 53 -9.71 -1.75 -7.47
N GLN A 54 -10.73 -1.06 -6.97
CA GLN A 54 -12.08 -1.05 -7.54
C GLN A 54 -12.09 -0.51 -8.98
N CYS A 55 -11.38 0.59 -9.25
CA CYS A 55 -11.23 1.13 -10.62
C CYS A 55 -10.67 0.07 -11.58
N PHE A 56 -9.70 -0.72 -11.11
CA PHE A 56 -9.13 -1.81 -11.91
C PHE A 56 -10.09 -2.99 -12.04
N GLU A 57 -10.84 -3.32 -10.98
CA GLU A 57 -11.82 -4.41 -10.99
C GLU A 57 -12.98 -4.16 -11.96
N GLU A 58 -13.38 -2.91 -12.18
CA GLU A 58 -14.38 -2.51 -13.19
C GLU A 58 -13.90 -2.77 -14.64
N ILE A 59 -12.60 -2.68 -14.91
CA ILE A 59 -12.04 -2.82 -16.26
C ILE A 59 -11.86 -4.30 -16.61
N GLN A 60 -12.51 -4.84 -17.63
CA GLN A 60 -12.46 -6.29 -17.96
C GLN A 60 -11.07 -6.86 -18.34
N SER A 61 -10.05 -6.01 -18.46
CA SER A 61 -8.67 -6.39 -18.79
C SER A 61 -7.81 -6.63 -17.54
N TRP A 62 -6.84 -7.53 -17.68
CA TRP A 62 -5.87 -7.89 -16.62
C TRP A 62 -4.49 -7.24 -16.86
N ARG A 63 -4.36 -6.48 -17.96
CA ARG A 63 -3.10 -5.90 -18.41
C ARG A 63 -2.63 -4.78 -17.48
N TYR A 64 -1.32 -4.65 -17.33
CA TYR A 64 -0.72 -3.57 -16.55
C TYR A 64 -0.99 -2.19 -17.14
N LYS A 65 -1.14 -2.08 -18.47
CA LYS A 65 -1.45 -0.81 -19.15
C LYS A 65 -2.74 -0.18 -18.61
N ASP A 66 -3.79 -0.98 -18.45
CA ASP A 66 -5.10 -0.50 -18.00
C ASP A 66 -5.07 -0.15 -16.51
N PHE A 67 -4.36 -0.95 -15.72
CA PHE A 67 -4.05 -0.60 -14.33
C PHE A 67 -3.31 0.74 -14.23
N ALA A 68 -2.31 0.98 -15.08
CA ALA A 68 -1.55 2.23 -15.09
C ALA A 68 -2.44 3.45 -15.41
N MET A 69 -3.48 3.28 -16.22
CA MET A 69 -4.47 4.35 -16.45
C MET A 69 -5.25 4.67 -15.17
N CYS A 70 -5.73 3.67 -14.43
CA CYS A 70 -6.36 3.88 -13.12
C CYS A 70 -5.39 4.54 -12.13
N TRP A 71 -4.13 4.10 -12.09
CA TRP A 71 -3.08 4.68 -11.25
C TRP A 71 -2.89 6.19 -11.51
N GLN A 72 -2.82 6.60 -12.78
CA GLN A 72 -2.72 8.02 -13.12
C GLN A 72 -4.01 8.78 -12.81
N LYS A 73 -5.18 8.22 -13.10
CA LYS A 73 -6.49 8.82 -12.80
C LYS A 73 -6.65 9.11 -11.30
N LYS A 74 -6.19 8.20 -10.44
CA LYS A 74 -6.21 8.35 -8.98
C LYS A 74 -5.02 9.14 -8.42
N LYS A 75 -4.14 9.68 -9.28
CA LYS A 75 -2.95 10.47 -8.90
C LYS A 75 -2.00 9.77 -7.93
N PHE A 76 -1.96 8.44 -7.93
CA PHE A 76 -1.06 7.66 -7.07
C PHE A 76 0.43 7.94 -7.33
N SER A 77 0.77 8.52 -8.48
CA SER A 77 2.11 9.05 -8.78
C SER A 77 2.61 10.10 -7.77
N LEU A 78 1.71 10.71 -6.99
CA LEU A 78 2.02 11.76 -6.01
C LEU A 78 2.11 11.24 -4.57
N ILE A 79 2.00 9.93 -4.34
CA ILE A 79 1.87 9.33 -3.01
C ILE A 79 2.97 9.70 -2.01
N TYR A 80 4.20 9.88 -2.49
CA TYR A 80 5.35 10.25 -1.65
C TYR A 80 5.62 11.76 -1.58
N ARG A 81 4.81 12.59 -2.25
CA ARG A 81 5.00 14.04 -2.25
C ARG A 81 4.55 14.66 -0.93
N GLY A 82 5.25 15.71 -0.50
CA GLY A 82 4.88 16.52 0.66
C GLY A 82 5.33 15.97 2.01
N ARG A 83 6.03 14.82 2.04
CA ARG A 83 6.65 14.28 3.26
C ARG A 83 7.86 15.12 3.65
N GLN A 84 7.92 15.55 4.91
CA GLN A 84 8.89 16.53 5.37
C GLN A 84 10.23 15.88 5.74
N ASN A 85 10.16 14.69 6.33
CA ASN A 85 11.32 13.99 6.89
C ASN A 85 11.56 12.66 6.20
N PHE A 86 12.83 12.28 6.03
CA PHE A 86 13.21 10.97 5.49
C PHE A 86 12.71 9.82 6.36
N LYS A 87 12.77 9.96 7.69
CA LYS A 87 12.23 8.97 8.63
C LYS A 87 10.72 8.76 8.44
N GLU A 88 9.96 9.86 8.37
CA GLU A 88 8.51 9.82 8.12
C GLU A 88 8.20 9.17 6.77
N LEU A 89 8.98 9.49 5.74
CA LEU A 89 8.84 8.87 4.42
C LEU A 89 9.06 7.35 4.49
N LEU A 90 10.08 6.87 5.19
CA LEU A 90 10.33 5.44 5.35
C LEU A 90 9.22 4.73 6.14
N GLU A 91 8.82 5.29 7.28
CA GLU A 91 7.73 4.74 8.10
C GLU A 91 6.43 4.67 7.30
N PHE A 92 6.10 5.74 6.56
CA PHE A 92 4.95 5.75 5.66
C PHE A 92 5.07 4.69 4.56
N SER A 93 6.24 4.55 3.94
CA SER A 93 6.50 3.56 2.89
C SER A 93 6.32 2.13 3.39
N GLU A 94 6.83 1.80 4.59
CA GLU A 94 6.65 0.50 5.21
C GLU A 94 5.17 0.21 5.49
N GLU A 95 4.43 1.19 6.02
CA GLU A 95 2.99 1.06 6.30
C GLU A 95 2.14 0.88 5.03
N VAL A 96 2.36 1.67 3.97
CA VAL A 96 1.60 1.50 2.72
C VAL A 96 1.91 0.16 2.04
N ALA A 97 3.16 -0.31 2.14
CA ALA A 97 3.54 -1.63 1.63
C ALA A 97 2.82 -2.74 2.41
N LEU A 98 2.76 -2.63 3.74
CA LEU A 98 2.06 -3.57 4.61
C LEU A 98 0.56 -3.61 4.28
N LEU A 99 -0.09 -2.44 4.16
CA LEU A 99 -1.51 -2.35 3.82
C LEU A 99 -1.80 -2.94 2.44
N THR A 100 -0.96 -2.64 1.43
CA THR A 100 -1.13 -3.20 0.08
C THR A 100 -0.93 -4.72 0.06
N LYS A 101 0.03 -5.22 0.83
CA LYS A 101 0.32 -6.64 0.91
C LYS A 101 -0.87 -7.44 1.43
N ARG A 102 -1.70 -6.89 2.32
CA ARG A 102 -2.93 -7.57 2.79
C ARG A 102 -3.85 -7.98 1.63
N PHE A 103 -3.91 -7.18 0.56
CA PHE A 103 -4.71 -7.48 -0.63
C PHE A 103 -4.08 -8.54 -1.55
N LEU A 104 -2.80 -8.89 -1.38
CA LEU A 104 -2.16 -9.97 -2.13
C LEU A 104 -2.57 -11.37 -1.64
N LEU A 105 -3.08 -11.46 -0.42
CA LEU A 105 -3.38 -12.74 0.24
C LEU A 105 -4.87 -13.12 0.04
N PRO A 106 -5.21 -14.41 0.12
CA PRO A 106 -6.61 -14.84 0.25
C PRO A 106 -7.28 -14.15 1.46
N PRO A 107 -8.58 -13.79 1.41
CA PRO A 107 -9.64 -14.30 0.52
C PRO A 107 -9.98 -13.41 -0.70
N HIS A 108 -9.13 -12.44 -1.06
CA HIS A 108 -9.45 -11.48 -2.13
C HIS A 108 -9.54 -12.12 -3.53
N SER A 109 -10.32 -11.49 -4.42
CA SER A 109 -10.47 -11.93 -5.82
C SER A 109 -9.10 -11.95 -6.52
N LEU A 110 -8.92 -12.85 -7.50
CA LEU A 110 -7.66 -12.93 -8.25
C LEU A 110 -7.27 -11.59 -8.86
N LYS A 111 -8.26 -10.83 -9.35
CA LYS A 111 -8.05 -9.54 -9.98
C LYS A 111 -7.60 -8.47 -8.97
N LEU A 112 -8.21 -8.43 -7.78
CA LEU A 112 -7.75 -7.57 -6.68
C LEU A 112 -6.31 -7.90 -6.27
N ARG A 113 -5.98 -9.20 -6.15
CA ARG A 113 -4.61 -9.66 -5.84
C ARG A 113 -3.61 -9.21 -6.90
N ILE A 114 -3.96 -9.31 -8.19
CA ILE A 114 -3.10 -8.80 -9.28
C ILE A 114 -3.00 -7.27 -9.28
N GLY A 115 -4.09 -6.56 -9.00
CA GLY A 115 -4.06 -5.10 -8.82
C GLY A 115 -3.15 -4.68 -7.66
N ALA A 116 -3.16 -5.43 -6.55
CA ALA A 116 -2.27 -5.20 -5.41
C ALA A 116 -0.79 -5.44 -5.77
N LEU A 117 -0.51 -6.48 -6.58
CA LEU A 117 0.84 -6.73 -7.10
C LEU A 117 1.34 -5.56 -7.96
N TYR A 118 0.51 -5.06 -8.86
CA TYR A 118 0.82 -3.89 -9.69
C TYR A 118 0.98 -2.61 -8.86
N THR A 119 0.22 -2.49 -7.77
CA THR A 119 0.33 -1.36 -6.84
C THR A 119 1.68 -1.40 -6.12
N ILE A 120 2.08 -2.55 -5.57
CA ILE A 120 3.39 -2.73 -4.92
C ILE A 120 4.53 -2.42 -5.89
N TYR A 121 4.43 -2.89 -7.13
CA TYR A 121 5.35 -2.53 -8.19
C TYR A 121 5.40 -1.00 -8.40
N GLY A 122 4.25 -0.34 -8.51
CA GLY A 122 4.17 1.12 -8.62
C GLY A 122 4.82 1.87 -7.46
N LEU A 123 4.54 1.44 -6.22
CA LEU A 123 5.12 2.01 -5.00
C LEU A 123 6.65 1.90 -4.99
N TYR A 124 7.16 0.70 -5.29
CA TYR A 124 8.61 0.43 -5.30
C TYR A 124 9.35 1.32 -6.31
N TYR A 125 8.86 1.42 -7.55
CA TYR A 125 9.51 2.22 -8.59
C TYR A 125 9.32 3.73 -8.41
N LYS A 126 8.26 4.17 -7.73
CA LYS A 126 8.02 5.58 -7.40
C LYS A 126 8.68 6.03 -6.10
N HIS A 127 9.23 5.11 -5.30
CA HIS A 127 9.91 5.47 -4.07
C HIS A 127 11.14 6.36 -4.38
N PRO A 128 11.28 7.55 -3.75
CA PRO A 128 12.40 8.46 -4.01
C PRO A 128 13.78 7.85 -3.73
N PHE A 129 13.84 6.94 -2.75
CA PHE A 129 15.08 6.28 -2.31
C PHE A 129 14.93 4.76 -2.39
N ARG A 130 14.88 4.21 -3.62
CA ARG A 130 14.51 2.80 -3.87
C ARG A 130 15.33 1.78 -3.09
N HIS A 131 16.63 2.00 -2.94
CA HIS A 131 17.53 1.09 -2.24
C HIS A 131 17.20 0.88 -0.75
N PHE A 132 16.50 1.84 -0.13
CA PHE A 132 16.11 1.77 1.28
C PHE A 132 14.70 1.19 1.48
N PHE A 133 13.92 1.03 0.42
CA PHE A 133 12.56 0.52 0.50
C PHE A 133 12.52 -0.92 0.01
N LYS A 134 12.52 -1.86 0.96
CA LYS A 134 12.37 -3.30 0.69
C LYS A 134 11.04 -3.81 1.21
N ILE A 135 10.36 -4.60 0.41
CA ILE A 135 9.08 -5.20 0.76
C ILE A 135 9.34 -6.44 1.61
N ARG A 136 8.95 -6.39 2.89
CA ARG A 136 9.08 -7.51 3.82
C ARG A 136 8.02 -8.58 3.53
N LEU A 137 8.49 -9.77 3.13
CA LEU A 137 7.65 -10.94 2.90
C LEU A 137 8.07 -12.09 3.81
N ILE A 138 7.06 -12.70 4.45
CA ILE A 138 7.21 -13.97 5.16
C ILE A 138 7.24 -15.11 4.12
N ARG A 139 7.88 -16.23 4.45
CA ARG A 139 7.98 -17.40 3.56
C ARG A 139 6.62 -17.86 3.01
N SER A 140 5.58 -17.90 3.84
CA SER A 140 4.23 -18.30 3.42
C SER A 140 3.60 -17.30 2.44
N GLU A 141 3.72 -16.00 2.72
CA GLU A 141 3.23 -14.94 1.84
C GLU A 141 3.95 -14.96 0.48
N TYR A 142 5.24 -15.28 0.49
CA TYR A 142 6.03 -15.43 -0.72
C TYR A 142 5.55 -16.61 -1.57
N GLN A 143 5.27 -17.76 -0.95
CA GLN A 143 4.72 -18.93 -1.65
C GLN A 143 3.36 -18.61 -2.29
N GLU A 144 2.45 -17.96 -1.55
CA GLU A 144 1.17 -17.49 -2.07
C GLU A 144 1.31 -16.55 -3.28
N LEU A 145 2.31 -15.68 -3.25
CA LEU A 145 2.61 -14.78 -4.36
C LEU A 145 3.15 -15.53 -5.58
N VAL A 146 4.03 -16.52 -5.38
CA VAL A 146 4.53 -17.38 -6.45
C VAL A 146 3.37 -18.17 -7.08
N ASP A 147 2.50 -18.76 -6.27
CA ASP A 147 1.33 -19.53 -6.75
C ASP A 147 0.31 -18.64 -7.49
N LEU A 148 0.16 -17.37 -7.07
CA LEU A 148 -0.64 -16.38 -7.79
C LEU A 148 -0.06 -16.09 -9.17
N VAL A 149 1.26 -15.89 -9.26
CA VAL A 149 1.96 -15.49 -10.49
C VAL A 149 2.06 -16.66 -11.47
N GLU A 150 2.23 -17.89 -10.99
CA GLU A 150 2.38 -19.08 -11.84
C GLU A 150 1.15 -19.30 -12.73
N LYS A 151 -0.04 -18.91 -12.27
CA LYS A 151 -1.29 -18.92 -13.06
C LYS A 151 -1.21 -18.06 -14.32
N PHE A 152 -0.35 -17.04 -14.33
CA PHE A 152 -0.15 -16.12 -15.46
C PHE A 152 1.10 -16.44 -16.27
N ARG A 153 1.95 -17.35 -15.80
CA ARG A 153 3.20 -17.69 -16.48
C ARG A 153 2.95 -18.42 -17.80
N THR A 154 1.94 -19.28 -17.83
CA THR A 154 1.59 -20.11 -18.99
C THR A 154 0.50 -19.46 -19.86
N SER A 155 -0.16 -18.40 -19.38
CA SER A 155 -1.22 -17.74 -20.15
C SER A 155 -0.65 -16.71 -21.13
N VAL A 156 -0.91 -16.90 -22.42
CA VAL A 156 -0.46 -15.99 -23.49
C VAL A 156 -1.16 -14.63 -23.41
N ASP A 157 -2.36 -14.60 -22.83
CA ASP A 157 -3.23 -13.41 -22.79
C ASP A 157 -2.65 -12.28 -21.90
N ASN A 158 -2.01 -12.66 -20.78
CA ASN A 158 -1.48 -11.68 -19.83
C ASN A 158 -0.21 -12.15 -19.09
N PRO A 159 0.98 -11.97 -19.70
CA PRO A 159 2.26 -12.28 -19.04
C PRO A 159 2.70 -11.18 -18.04
N ASP A 160 1.98 -10.07 -17.94
CA ASP A 160 2.40 -8.88 -17.18
C ASP A 160 2.68 -9.18 -15.69
N PRO A 161 1.84 -9.97 -14.96
CA PRO A 161 2.12 -10.32 -13.56
C PRO A 161 3.42 -11.10 -13.38
N ALA A 162 3.68 -12.07 -14.26
CA ALA A 162 4.89 -12.89 -14.22
C ALA A 162 6.13 -12.07 -14.52
N TYR A 163 6.05 -11.18 -15.52
CA TYR A 163 7.14 -10.25 -15.83
C TYR A 163 7.42 -9.31 -14.66
N ILE A 164 6.39 -8.69 -14.08
CA ILE A 164 6.53 -7.74 -12.97
C ILE A 164 7.14 -8.42 -11.73
N PHE A 165 6.65 -9.61 -11.38
CA PHE A 165 7.20 -10.39 -10.28
C PHE A 165 8.67 -10.70 -10.50
N ARG A 166 9.02 -11.25 -11.67
CA ARG A 166 10.41 -11.59 -12.00
C ARG A 166 11.34 -10.37 -11.99
N LYS A 167 10.84 -9.23 -12.48
CA LYS A 167 11.58 -7.96 -12.47
C LYS A 167 11.86 -7.48 -11.04
N MET A 168 10.90 -7.61 -10.13
CA MET A 168 11.10 -7.24 -8.72
C MET A 168 12.08 -8.18 -7.99
N GLU A 169 12.09 -9.48 -8.34
CA GLU A 169 13.09 -10.42 -7.82
C GLU A 169 14.52 -10.02 -8.22
N ILE A 170 14.74 -9.73 -9.51
CA ILE A 170 16.08 -9.39 -10.04
C ILE A 170 16.63 -8.11 -9.40
N GLU A 171 15.77 -7.12 -9.15
CA GLU A 171 16.14 -5.85 -8.52
C GLU A 171 16.30 -5.95 -6.98
N GLY A 172 16.05 -7.13 -6.39
CA GLY A 172 16.19 -7.34 -4.95
C GLY A 172 15.17 -6.55 -4.13
N ALA A 173 13.96 -6.34 -4.67
CA ALA A 173 12.90 -5.58 -4.00
C ALA A 173 12.35 -6.28 -2.75
N TYR A 174 12.47 -7.61 -2.68
CA TYR A 174 11.97 -8.42 -1.58
C TYR A 174 13.02 -8.60 -0.49
N HIS A 175 12.59 -8.42 0.76
CA HIS A 175 13.35 -8.82 1.94
C HIS A 175 12.66 -10.02 2.58
N HIS A 176 13.29 -11.18 2.47
CA HIS A 176 12.80 -12.41 3.09
C HIS A 176 13.05 -12.34 4.60
N VAL A 177 11.98 -12.35 5.38
CA VAL A 177 12.03 -12.39 6.83
C VAL A 177 11.78 -13.83 7.29
N ALA A 178 12.53 -14.27 8.30
CA ALA A 178 12.45 -15.62 8.88
C ALA A 178 11.15 -15.84 9.66
#